data_AF-A0A3P7LUG6-F1
#
_entry.id   AF-A0A3P7LUG6-F1
#
_cell.length_a   1.000
_cell.length_b   1.000
_cell.length_c   1.000
_cell.angle_alpha   90.00
_cell.angle_beta   90.00
_cell.angle_gamma   90.00
#
_symmetry.space_group_name_H-M   'P 1'
#
loop_
_entity.id
_entity.type
_entity.pdbx_description
1 polymer ?
#
loop_
_entity_poly.entity_id
_entity_poly.type
_entity_poly.pdbx_seq_one_letter_code
_entity_poly.pdbx_strand_id
1 'polypeptide(L)'
;MTVTIFSCVLDPLYRSVQVAATHLHSPLDVAVYTLNCLSAIHSLVILYPFTDSRLEMIKALMEGNEDVLMEGNEDVLVSEEASTILANTGLINLYQKASAHDKNQGPLSAIPGMDATSVNSTLVQFDAYLAQPDIYQLDQVSKISSARTRESVKQRTVDNVVAAYSTVIKKLEDPANAYENVAYKSVDQVR
;
A
#
# COMPACT_ATOMS: atom_id res chain seq x y z
N MET A 1 36.30 3.69 -18.88
CA MET A 1 35.61 3.76 -20.19
C MET A 1 34.25 3.06 -20.15
N THR A 2 34.16 1.81 -19.67
CA THR A 2 32.89 1.05 -19.59
C THR A 2 31.84 1.68 -18.67
N VAL A 3 32.23 2.17 -17.49
CA VAL A 3 31.34 2.86 -16.52
C VAL A 3 30.74 4.15 -17.11
N THR A 4 31.53 4.86 -17.92
CA THR A 4 31.15 6.13 -18.55
C THR A 4 30.14 5.91 -19.66
N ILE A 5 30.38 4.93 -20.55
CA ILE A 5 29.45 4.57 -21.63
C ILE A 5 28.12 4.07 -21.05
N PHE A 6 28.18 3.27 -19.99
CA PHE A 6 26.98 2.74 -19.34
C PHE A 6 26.10 3.86 -18.74
N SER A 7 26.72 4.83 -18.05
CA SER A 7 26.00 6.00 -17.53
C SER A 7 25.45 6.87 -18.65
N CYS A 8 26.19 7.04 -19.75
CA CYS A 8 25.72 7.77 -20.94
C CYS A 8 24.52 7.12 -21.63
N VAL A 9 24.20 5.85 -21.36
CA VAL A 9 23.01 5.17 -21.91
C VAL A 9 21.89 5.09 -20.88
N LEU A 10 22.20 4.73 -19.63
CA LEU A 10 21.18 4.58 -18.59
C LEU A 10 20.54 5.90 -18.18
N ASP A 11 21.33 6.98 -18.03
CA ASP A 11 20.78 8.26 -17.56
C ASP A 11 19.78 8.85 -18.59
N PRO A 12 20.05 8.84 -19.91
CA PRO A 12 19.05 9.24 -20.91
C PRO A 12 17.85 8.30 -20.99
N LEU A 13 18.05 6.99 -20.83
CA LEU A 13 16.96 6.02 -20.82
C LEU A 13 16.00 6.29 -19.66
N TYR A 14 16.54 6.51 -18.47
CA TYR A 14 15.76 6.84 -17.29
C TYR A 14 14.97 8.15 -17.48
N ARG A 15 15.62 9.21 -17.97
CA ARG A 15 14.93 10.46 -18.31
C ARG A 15 13.82 10.27 -19.34
N SER A 16 14.03 9.39 -20.31
CA SER A 16 13.01 9.09 -21.33
C SER A 16 11.80 8.39 -20.72
N VAL A 17 12.01 7.47 -19.76
CA VAL A 17 10.91 6.87 -18.99
C VAL A 17 10.15 7.94 -18.22
N GLN A 18 10.84 8.85 -17.52
CA GLN A 18 10.19 9.93 -16.77
C GLN A 18 9.38 10.86 -17.68
N VAL A 19 9.95 11.28 -18.82
CA VAL A 19 9.25 12.12 -19.79
C VAL A 19 8.03 11.39 -20.36
N ALA A 20 8.15 10.12 -20.73
CA ALA A 20 7.02 9.34 -21.22
C ALA A 20 5.90 9.21 -20.17
N ALA A 21 6.27 9.05 -18.90
CA ALA A 21 5.32 8.98 -17.79
C ALA A 21 4.50 10.28 -17.64
N THR A 22 5.05 11.45 -17.96
CA THR A 22 4.29 12.73 -17.90
C THR A 22 3.09 12.80 -18.83
N HIS A 23 2.99 11.91 -19.81
CA HIS A 23 1.85 11.82 -20.72
C HIS A 23 0.70 10.95 -20.18
N LEU A 24 0.89 10.30 -19.02
CA LEU A 24 -0.13 9.50 -18.36
C LEU A 24 -0.92 10.37 -17.39
N HIS A 25 -2.25 10.23 -17.40
CA HIS A 25 -3.15 11.07 -16.61
C HIS A 25 -3.43 10.53 -15.20
N SER A 26 -3.16 9.23 -14.97
CA SER A 26 -3.39 8.58 -13.69
C SER A 26 -2.05 8.32 -12.97
N PRO A 27 -1.90 8.72 -11.70
CA PRO A 27 -0.73 8.37 -10.89
C PRO A 27 -0.48 6.86 -10.81
N LEU A 28 -1.54 6.05 -10.83
CA LEU A 28 -1.42 4.59 -10.81
C LEU A 28 -0.88 4.05 -12.13
N ASP A 29 -1.30 4.63 -13.26
CA ASP A 29 -0.78 4.24 -14.57
C ASP A 29 0.70 4.67 -14.71
N VAL A 30 1.07 5.83 -14.17
CA VAL A 30 2.47 6.28 -14.04
C VAL A 30 3.30 5.29 -13.24
N ALA A 31 2.79 4.86 -12.08
CA ALA A 31 3.48 3.91 -11.21
C ALA A 31 3.70 2.56 -11.91
N VAL A 32 2.66 1.97 -12.51
CA VAL A 32 2.77 0.69 -13.24
C VAL A 32 3.72 0.80 -14.43
N TYR A 33 3.60 1.86 -15.23
CA TYR A 33 4.49 2.08 -16.37
C TYR A 33 5.95 2.16 -15.93
N THR A 34 6.22 2.96 -14.89
CA THR A 34 7.57 3.17 -14.36
C THR A 34 8.12 1.87 -13.78
N LEU A 35 7.33 1.11 -13.01
CA LEU A 35 7.73 -0.21 -12.49
C LEU A 35 8.09 -1.19 -13.61
N ASN A 36 7.28 -1.23 -14.68
CA ASN A 36 7.52 -2.13 -15.82
C ASN A 36 8.81 -1.76 -16.55
N CYS A 37 9.04 -0.47 -16.80
CA CYS A 37 10.28 0.01 -17.44
C CYS A 37 11.51 -0.24 -16.55
N LEU A 38 11.44 0.11 -15.27
CA LEU A 38 12.55 -0.05 -14.33
C LEU A 38 12.87 -1.52 -14.07
N SER A 39 11.87 -2.39 -14.00
CA SER A 39 12.09 -3.83 -13.87
C SER A 39 12.84 -4.39 -15.09
N ALA A 40 12.45 -4.00 -16.31
CA ALA A 40 13.14 -4.43 -17.52
C ALA A 40 14.59 -3.93 -17.57
N ILE A 41 14.82 -2.67 -17.17
CA ILE A 41 16.17 -2.09 -17.07
C ILE A 41 16.98 -2.86 -16.02
N HIS A 42 16.44 -3.06 -14.81
CA HIS A 42 17.11 -3.75 -13.71
C HIS A 42 17.54 -5.18 -14.13
N SER A 43 16.66 -5.94 -14.79
CA SER A 43 16.97 -7.29 -15.26
C SER A 43 18.12 -7.37 -16.27
N LEU A 44 18.39 -6.28 -17.00
CA LEU A 44 19.53 -6.19 -17.91
C LEU A 44 20.79 -5.68 -17.19
N VAL A 45 20.63 -4.64 -16.37
CA VAL A 45 21.72 -3.98 -15.64
C VAL A 45 22.42 -4.94 -14.68
N ILE A 46 21.68 -5.86 -14.04
CA ILE A 46 22.23 -6.80 -13.05
C ILE A 46 23.28 -7.76 -13.61
N LEU A 47 23.35 -7.92 -14.93
CA LEU A 47 24.31 -8.79 -15.59
C LEU A 47 25.74 -8.21 -15.64
N TYR A 48 25.93 -6.95 -15.23
CA TYR A 48 27.20 -6.25 -15.31
C TYR A 48 27.86 -6.07 -13.93
N PRO A 49 29.13 -6.50 -13.73
CA PRO A 49 29.78 -6.58 -12.41
C PRO A 49 30.21 -5.23 -11.79
N PHE A 50 29.68 -4.11 -12.27
CA PHE A 50 30.05 -2.75 -11.81
C PHE A 50 28.84 -1.83 -11.62
N THR A 51 27.64 -2.38 -11.53
CA THR A 51 26.39 -1.61 -11.57
C THR A 51 25.64 -1.57 -10.24
N ASP A 52 26.25 -2.02 -9.15
CA ASP A 52 25.59 -2.13 -7.85
C ASP A 52 24.91 -0.83 -7.42
N SER A 53 25.61 0.30 -7.50
CA SER A 53 25.04 1.61 -7.15
C SER A 53 23.84 2.00 -8.02
N ARG A 54 23.82 1.59 -9.29
CA ARG A 54 22.69 1.85 -10.21
C ARG A 54 21.53 0.91 -9.94
N LEU A 55 21.81 -0.35 -9.59
CA LEU A 55 20.78 -1.30 -9.17
C LEU A 55 20.08 -0.83 -7.90
N GLU A 56 20.84 -0.35 -6.91
CA GLU A 56 20.27 0.19 -5.68
C GLU A 56 19.44 1.47 -5.95
N MET A 57 19.89 2.35 -6.84
CA MET A 57 19.08 3.49 -7.27
C MET A 57 17.76 3.06 -7.94
N ILE A 58 17.81 2.07 -8.84
CA ILE A 58 16.60 1.57 -9.52
C ILE A 58 15.64 0.92 -8.50
N LYS A 59 16.16 0.11 -7.57
CA LYS A 59 15.36 -0.48 -6.50
C LYS A 59 14.70 0.59 -5.63
N ALA A 60 15.44 1.62 -5.21
CA ALA A 60 14.89 2.72 -4.42
C ALA A 60 13.73 3.43 -5.13
N LEU A 61 13.80 3.59 -6.46
CA LEU A 61 12.70 4.16 -7.25
C LEU A 61 11.51 3.21 -7.41
N MET A 62 11.74 1.90 -7.40
CA MET A 62 10.68 0.90 -7.49
C MET A 62 9.99 0.71 -6.14
N GLU A 63 10.74 0.37 -5.10
CA GLU A 63 10.26 -0.13 -3.80
C GLU A 63 10.18 0.96 -2.73
N GLY A 64 10.91 2.07 -2.91
CA GLY A 64 11.12 3.12 -1.91
C GLY A 64 12.47 2.97 -1.20
N ASN A 65 12.89 4.02 -0.50
CA ASN A 65 14.06 3.96 0.38
C ASN A 65 13.89 4.92 1.56
N GLU A 66 13.78 4.35 2.77
CA GLU A 66 13.56 5.09 4.01
C GLU A 66 14.72 6.05 4.32
N ASP A 67 15.96 5.66 4.02
CA ASP A 67 17.16 6.50 4.27
C ASP A 67 17.17 7.76 3.37
N VAL A 68 16.53 7.71 2.21
CA VAL A 68 16.55 8.78 1.20
C VAL A 68 15.23 9.57 1.17
N LEU A 69 14.26 9.23 2.05
CA LEU A 69 12.91 9.80 2.05
C LEU A 69 12.28 9.79 0.65
N MET A 70 12.54 8.74 -0.12
CA MET A 70 12.04 8.57 -1.48
C MET A 70 10.90 7.56 -1.47
N GLU A 71 9.70 8.03 -1.85
CA GLU A 71 8.56 7.16 -2.12
C GLU A 71 8.80 6.38 -3.41
N GLY A 72 8.63 5.06 -3.33
CA GLY A 72 8.70 4.15 -4.46
C GLY A 72 7.41 4.14 -5.27
N ASN A 73 7.48 3.66 -6.51
CA ASN A 73 6.29 3.45 -7.32
C ASN A 73 5.40 2.32 -6.76
N GLU A 74 5.96 1.34 -6.05
CA GLU A 74 5.18 0.36 -5.28
C GLU A 74 4.37 1.04 -4.17
N ASP A 75 4.93 2.04 -3.48
CA ASP A 75 4.27 2.74 -2.36
C ASP A 75 2.97 3.42 -2.81
N VAL A 76 2.99 4.03 -4.01
CA VAL A 76 1.81 4.66 -4.61
C VAL A 76 0.68 3.65 -4.81
N LEU A 77 1.00 2.47 -5.35
CA LEU A 77 0.01 1.43 -5.61
C LEU A 77 -0.52 0.80 -4.30
N VAL A 78 0.39 0.52 -3.37
CA VAL A 78 0.06 -0.04 -2.05
C VAL A 78 -0.86 0.91 -1.27
N SER A 79 -0.53 2.21 -1.27
CA SER A 79 -1.30 3.23 -0.55
C SER A 79 -2.71 3.38 -1.14
N GLU A 80 -2.83 3.45 -2.47
CA GLU A 80 -4.12 3.62 -3.12
C GLU A 80 -5.00 2.37 -2.99
N GLU A 81 -4.45 1.17 -3.17
CA GLU A 81 -5.22 -0.07 -3.07
C GLU A 81 -5.70 -0.30 -1.63
N ALA A 82 -4.81 -0.10 -0.64
CA ALA A 82 -5.20 -0.18 0.77
C ALA A 82 -6.28 0.86 1.09
N SER A 83 -6.12 2.11 0.64
CA SER A 83 -7.11 3.17 0.85
C SER A 83 -8.47 2.82 0.22
N THR A 84 -8.45 2.25 -0.98
CA THR A 84 -9.66 1.79 -1.70
C THR A 84 -10.36 0.66 -0.94
N ILE A 85 -9.62 -0.33 -0.46
CA ILE A 85 -10.16 -1.43 0.36
C ILE A 85 -10.78 -0.87 1.65
N LEU A 86 -10.06 -0.01 2.37
CA LEU A 86 -10.54 0.60 3.62
C LEU A 86 -11.77 1.49 3.40
N ALA A 87 -11.84 2.22 2.28
CA ALA A 87 -12.99 3.04 1.92
C ALA A 87 -14.21 2.17 1.57
N ASN A 88 -14.03 1.17 0.71
CA ASN A 88 -15.12 0.30 0.25
C ASN A 88 -15.72 -0.57 1.36
N THR A 89 -14.91 -0.94 2.35
CA THR A 89 -15.39 -1.67 3.55
C THR A 89 -15.95 -0.74 4.62
N GLY A 90 -15.74 0.57 4.52
CA GLY A 90 -16.06 1.56 5.55
C GLY A 90 -15.07 1.60 6.72
N LEU A 91 -14.07 0.71 6.73
CA LEU A 91 -13.07 0.60 7.80
C LEU A 91 -12.23 1.87 7.94
N ILE A 92 -12.07 2.66 6.87
CA ILE A 92 -11.34 3.93 6.91
C ILE A 92 -11.90 4.90 7.96
N ASN A 93 -13.24 4.96 8.10
CA ASN A 93 -13.89 5.86 9.05
C ASN A 93 -13.65 5.42 10.50
N LEU A 94 -13.71 4.10 10.75
CA LEU A 94 -13.40 3.55 12.07
C LEU A 94 -11.94 3.77 12.43
N TYR A 95 -11.03 3.49 11.49
CA TYR A 95 -9.59 3.68 11.66
C TYR A 95 -9.25 5.14 11.99
N GLN A 96 -9.77 6.11 11.23
CA GLN A 96 -9.51 7.53 11.47
C GLN A 96 -9.99 7.98 12.86
N LYS A 97 -11.22 7.62 13.25
CA LYS A 97 -11.77 7.96 14.57
C LYS A 97 -11.01 7.25 15.69
N ALA A 98 -10.67 5.98 15.52
CA ALA A 98 -9.89 5.21 16.49
C ALA A 98 -8.48 5.78 16.67
N SER A 99 -7.82 6.17 15.58
CA SER A 99 -6.46 6.73 15.61
C SER A 99 -6.41 8.14 16.19
N ALA A 100 -7.44 8.96 15.93
CA ALA A 100 -7.52 10.33 16.47
C ALA A 100 -8.10 10.40 17.90
N HIS A 101 -8.66 9.30 18.40
CA HIS A 101 -9.32 9.26 19.71
C HIS A 101 -8.32 9.32 20.86
N ASP A 102 -8.56 10.27 21.74
CA ASP A 102 -7.85 10.44 23.01
C ASP A 102 -8.75 10.08 24.20
N LYS A 103 -8.15 9.52 25.26
CA LYS A 103 -8.89 9.06 26.45
C LYS A 103 -9.66 10.18 27.15
N ASN A 104 -9.23 11.44 27.00
CA ASN A 104 -9.91 12.59 27.61
C ASN A 104 -11.26 12.93 26.95
N GLN A 105 -11.57 12.35 25.79
CA GLN A 105 -12.82 12.58 25.06
C GLN A 105 -13.97 11.67 25.53
N GLY A 106 -13.72 10.79 26.51
CA GLY A 106 -14.66 9.77 26.95
C GLY A 106 -14.57 8.48 26.12
N PRO A 107 -15.50 7.52 26.34
CA PRO A 107 -15.47 6.24 25.65
C PRO A 107 -15.71 6.42 24.15
N LEU A 108 -14.91 5.73 23.34
CA LEU A 108 -15.05 5.79 21.87
C LEU A 108 -16.44 5.36 21.40
N SER A 109 -17.12 4.43 22.10
CA SER A 109 -18.48 4.00 21.76
C SER A 109 -19.55 5.10 21.85
N ALA A 110 -19.27 6.18 22.59
CA ALA A 110 -20.17 7.33 22.70
C ALA A 110 -19.97 8.37 21.57
N ILE A 111 -18.94 8.20 20.73
CA ILE A 111 -18.70 9.09 19.59
C ILE A 111 -19.68 8.73 18.46
N PRO A 112 -20.34 9.70 17.81
CA PRO A 112 -21.28 9.43 16.73
C PRO A 112 -20.67 8.57 15.62
N GLY A 113 -21.37 7.48 15.26
CA GLY A 113 -20.93 6.51 14.25
C GLY A 113 -19.79 5.58 14.71
N MET A 114 -19.54 5.50 16.02
CA MET A 114 -18.68 4.51 16.67
C MET A 114 -19.47 3.64 17.67
N ASP A 115 -20.81 3.66 17.61
CA ASP A 115 -21.62 2.75 18.41
C ASP A 115 -21.48 1.30 17.93
N ALA A 116 -21.80 0.33 18.79
CA ALA A 116 -21.64 -1.10 18.48
C ALA A 116 -22.36 -1.54 17.20
N THR A 117 -23.50 -0.94 16.85
CA THR A 117 -24.24 -1.28 15.63
C THR A 117 -23.48 -0.83 14.39
N SER A 118 -22.98 0.40 14.39
CA SER A 118 -22.17 0.97 13.30
C SER A 118 -20.86 0.20 13.11
N VAL A 119 -20.20 -0.17 14.21
CA VAL A 119 -18.96 -0.95 14.16
C VAL A 119 -19.22 -2.35 13.59
N ASN A 120 -20.20 -3.09 14.12
CA ASN A 120 -20.55 -4.42 13.60
C ASN A 120 -20.92 -4.38 12.12
N SER A 121 -21.67 -3.37 11.67
CA SER A 121 -22.04 -3.22 10.26
C SER A 121 -20.82 -3.07 9.36
N THR A 122 -19.83 -2.27 9.78
CA THR A 122 -18.54 -2.12 9.08
C THR A 122 -17.74 -3.42 9.09
N LEU A 123 -17.70 -4.13 10.23
CA LEU A 123 -16.98 -5.40 10.33
C LEU A 123 -17.58 -6.49 9.44
N VAL A 124 -18.90 -6.51 9.24
CA VAL A 124 -19.57 -7.40 8.27
C VAL A 124 -19.14 -7.08 6.83
N GLN A 125 -19.00 -5.81 6.47
CA GLN A 125 -18.48 -5.42 5.14
C GLN A 125 -17.01 -5.81 4.97
N PHE A 126 -16.22 -5.66 6.03
CA PHE A 126 -14.84 -6.11 6.04
C PHE A 126 -14.73 -7.64 5.91
N ASP A 127 -15.63 -8.40 6.55
CA ASP A 127 -15.71 -9.85 6.38
C ASP A 127 -16.06 -10.27 4.95
N ALA A 128 -16.90 -9.50 4.25
CA ALA A 128 -17.20 -9.73 2.83
C ALA A 128 -15.93 -9.53 1.97
N TYR A 129 -15.12 -8.51 2.27
CA TYR A 129 -13.80 -8.35 1.65
C TYR A 129 -12.89 -9.55 1.92
N LEU A 130 -12.78 -10.02 3.16
CA LEU A 130 -11.93 -11.18 3.49
C LEU A 130 -12.37 -12.45 2.77
N ALA A 131 -13.66 -12.60 2.49
CA ALA A 131 -14.17 -13.74 1.73
C ALA A 131 -13.83 -13.66 0.23
N GLN A 132 -13.69 -12.44 -0.34
CA GLN A 132 -13.46 -12.20 -1.76
C GLN A 132 -12.52 -11.01 -2.00
N PRO A 133 -11.22 -11.13 -1.63
CA PRO A 133 -10.29 -10.00 -1.69
C PRO A 133 -9.99 -9.53 -3.11
N ASP A 134 -9.98 -10.44 -4.09
CA ASP A 134 -9.61 -10.14 -5.47
C ASP A 134 -10.58 -9.17 -6.17
N ILE A 135 -11.81 -9.00 -5.66
CA ILE A 135 -12.81 -8.05 -6.22
C ILE A 135 -12.40 -6.59 -5.95
N TYR A 136 -11.56 -6.36 -4.93
CA TYR A 136 -11.13 -5.04 -4.50
C TYR A 136 -9.76 -4.64 -5.07
N GLN A 137 -9.15 -5.52 -5.85
CA GLN A 137 -7.84 -5.30 -6.44
C GLN A 137 -7.89 -4.19 -7.51
N LEU A 138 -6.87 -3.33 -7.54
CA LEU A 138 -6.76 -2.34 -8.62
C LEU A 138 -6.39 -3.05 -9.92
N ASP A 139 -7.09 -2.71 -11.01
CA ASP A 139 -6.77 -3.18 -12.36
C ASP A 139 -5.29 -2.93 -12.72
N GLN A 140 -4.71 -1.85 -12.20
CA GLN A 140 -3.32 -1.47 -12.38
C GLN A 140 -2.34 -2.52 -11.84
N VAL A 141 -2.61 -3.13 -10.69
CA VAL A 141 -1.70 -4.13 -10.11
C VAL A 141 -1.60 -5.36 -11.01
N SER A 142 -2.68 -5.74 -11.69
CA SER A 142 -2.67 -6.85 -12.66
C SER A 142 -1.78 -6.57 -13.89
N LYS A 143 -1.52 -5.28 -14.21
CA LYS A 143 -0.71 -4.84 -15.37
C LYS A 143 0.78 -4.74 -15.07
N ILE A 144 1.21 -5.01 -13.83
CA ILE A 144 2.62 -5.09 -13.48
C ILE A 144 3.21 -6.39 -14.05
N SER A 145 4.25 -6.24 -14.87
CA SER A 145 4.90 -7.32 -15.60
C SER A 145 5.71 -8.25 -14.69
N SER A 146 6.39 -7.68 -13.70
CA SER A 146 7.18 -8.43 -12.71
C SER A 146 6.26 -9.13 -11.70
N ALA A 147 6.27 -10.46 -11.70
CA ALA A 147 5.50 -11.25 -10.73
C ALA A 147 5.96 -10.99 -9.28
N ARG A 148 7.26 -10.77 -9.07
CA ARG A 148 7.80 -10.43 -7.74
C ARG A 148 7.25 -9.09 -7.24
N THR A 149 7.25 -8.07 -8.11
CA THR A 149 6.73 -6.73 -7.79
C THR A 149 5.24 -6.79 -7.52
N ARG A 150 4.46 -7.56 -8.31
CA ARG A 150 3.03 -7.78 -8.00
C ARG A 150 2.81 -8.38 -6.62
N GLU A 151 3.58 -9.41 -6.28
CA GLU A 151 3.45 -10.07 -4.98
C GLU A 151 3.85 -9.13 -3.83
N SER A 152 4.91 -8.34 -4.02
CA SER A 152 5.32 -7.29 -3.08
C SER A 152 4.19 -6.31 -2.81
N VAL A 153 3.60 -5.73 -3.88
CA VAL A 153 2.47 -4.79 -3.75
C VAL A 153 1.28 -5.44 -3.07
N LYS A 154 0.93 -6.67 -3.43
CA LYS A 154 -0.20 -7.40 -2.81
C LYS A 154 0.04 -7.63 -1.32
N GLN A 155 1.20 -8.15 -0.94
CA GLN A 155 1.53 -8.44 0.46
C GLN A 155 1.56 -7.16 1.30
N ARG A 156 2.22 -6.10 0.82
CA ARG A 156 2.30 -4.82 1.51
C ARG A 156 0.94 -4.13 1.65
N THR A 157 0.05 -4.31 0.67
CA THR A 157 -1.34 -3.85 0.74
C THR A 157 -2.09 -4.57 1.86
N VAL A 158 -1.97 -5.90 1.93
CA VAL A 158 -2.56 -6.70 3.03
C VAL A 158 -2.02 -6.22 4.38
N ASP A 159 -0.70 -6.04 4.50
CA ASP A 159 -0.07 -5.58 5.74
C ASP A 159 -0.62 -4.22 6.20
N ASN A 160 -0.80 -3.27 5.28
CA ASN A 160 -1.38 -1.96 5.57
C ASN A 160 -2.85 -2.05 6.02
N VAL A 161 -3.66 -2.86 5.33
CA VAL A 161 -5.06 -3.09 5.71
C VAL A 161 -5.15 -3.75 7.10
N VAL A 162 -4.32 -4.76 7.36
CA VAL A 162 -4.21 -5.44 8.65
C VAL A 162 -3.76 -4.47 9.75
N ALA A 163 -2.83 -3.56 9.47
CA ALA A 163 -2.37 -2.56 10.44
C ALA A 163 -3.49 -1.58 10.83
N ALA A 164 -4.28 -1.10 9.85
CA ALA A 164 -5.45 -0.27 10.10
C ALA A 164 -6.51 -1.03 10.91
N TYR A 165 -6.84 -2.26 10.52
CA TYR A 165 -7.75 -3.14 11.26
C TYR A 165 -7.28 -3.36 12.71
N SER A 166 -6.00 -3.67 12.89
CA SER A 166 -5.40 -3.89 14.22
C SER A 166 -5.53 -2.67 15.13
N THR A 167 -5.43 -1.47 14.57
CA THR A 167 -5.60 -0.22 15.32
C THR A 167 -7.02 -0.07 15.83
N VAL A 168 -8.01 -0.44 15.01
CA VAL A 168 -9.42 -0.47 15.41
C VAL A 168 -9.65 -1.51 16.48
N ILE A 169 -9.22 -2.77 16.28
CA ILE A 169 -9.45 -3.86 17.24
C ILE A 169 -8.85 -3.56 18.61
N LYS A 170 -7.64 -3.01 18.68
CA LYS A 170 -7.03 -2.59 19.96
C LYS A 170 -7.90 -1.60 20.74
N LYS A 171 -8.61 -0.70 20.06
CA LYS A 171 -9.54 0.25 20.69
C LYS A 171 -10.84 -0.43 21.11
N LEU A 172 -11.32 -1.42 20.37
CA LEU A 172 -12.51 -2.20 20.75
C LEU A 172 -12.25 -3.10 21.96
N GLU A 173 -11.03 -3.61 22.10
CA GLU A 173 -10.59 -4.44 23.23
C GLU A 173 -10.34 -3.63 24.51
N ASP A 174 -10.02 -2.33 24.41
CA ASP A 174 -9.82 -1.46 25.58
C ASP A 174 -11.15 -1.24 26.33
N PRO A 175 -11.30 -1.74 27.57
CA PRO A 175 -12.54 -1.59 28.34
C PRO A 175 -12.93 -0.12 28.57
N ALA A 176 -11.97 0.82 28.52
CA ALA A 176 -12.25 2.25 28.65
C ALA A 176 -13.13 2.80 27.51
N ASN A 177 -13.20 2.10 26.38
CA ASN A 177 -14.03 2.50 25.24
C ASN A 177 -15.45 1.95 25.28
N ALA A 178 -15.80 1.17 26.31
CA ALA A 178 -17.17 0.72 26.63
C ALA A 178 -17.91 0.11 25.43
N TYR A 179 -17.26 -0.82 24.72
CA TYR A 179 -17.90 -1.62 23.67
C TYR A 179 -18.50 -2.90 24.26
N GLU A 180 -19.76 -3.15 23.95
CA GLU A 180 -20.47 -4.39 24.26
C GLU A 180 -21.05 -4.96 22.97
N ASN A 181 -21.12 -6.29 22.87
CA ASN A 181 -21.74 -6.99 21.74
C ASN A 181 -21.13 -6.68 20.36
N VAL A 182 -19.83 -6.41 20.29
CA VAL A 182 -19.11 -6.30 19.01
C VAL A 182 -18.43 -7.62 18.69
N ALA A 183 -18.73 -8.19 17.52
CA ALA A 183 -18.10 -9.41 17.04
C ALA A 183 -17.02 -9.05 16.01
N TYR A 184 -15.77 -9.38 16.31
CA TYR A 184 -14.62 -9.16 15.43
C TYR A 184 -13.75 -10.42 15.37
N LYS A 185 -13.09 -10.60 14.23
CA LYS A 185 -12.01 -11.61 14.09
C LYS A 185 -10.75 -11.09 14.77
N SER A 186 -9.94 -11.99 15.34
CA SER A 186 -8.62 -11.59 15.84
C SER A 186 -7.73 -11.16 14.68
N VAL A 187 -6.70 -10.35 14.97
CA VAL A 187 -5.75 -9.90 13.94
C VAL A 187 -5.08 -11.09 13.22
N ASP A 188 -4.81 -12.18 13.94
CA ASP A 188 -4.20 -13.39 13.36
C ASP A 188 -5.15 -14.15 12.41
N GLN A 189 -6.47 -13.96 12.52
CA GLN A 189 -7.46 -14.55 11.61
C GLN A 189 -7.66 -13.73 10.33
N VAL A 190 -7.12 -12.51 10.28
CA VAL A 190 -7.26 -11.55 9.16
C VAL A 190 -5.99 -11.50 8.29
N ARG A 191 -4.87 -11.98 8.82
CA ARG A 191 -3.62 -12.20 8.07
C ARG A 191 -3.70 -13.44 7.19
#